data_AF-A0A956K380-F1
#
_entry.id   AF-A0A956K380-F1
#
_cell.length_a   1.000
_cell.length_b   1.000
_cell.length_c   1.000
_cell.angle_alpha   90.00
_cell.angle_beta   90.00
_cell.angle_gamma   90.00
#
_symmetry.space_group_name_H-M   'P 1'
#
loop_
_entity.id
_entity.type
_entity.pdbx_description
1 polymer ?
#
loop_
_entity_poly.entity_id
_entity_poly.type
_entity_poly.pdbx_seq_one_letter_code
_entity_poly.pdbx_strand_id
1 'polypeptide(L)'
;MRSESASENVSYVYIRLRLDTEELDDLTRTRLGKAGVECLQDGGAYRAYGIIDGDSIEVLDEIAAQPHVTTVELGAPPVGF
;
A
#
# COMPACT_ATOMS: atom_id res chain seq x y z
N MET A 1 -3.02 -27.54 29.49
CA MET A 1 -2.05 -26.76 28.70
C MET A 1 -2.83 -25.71 27.94
N ARG A 2 -2.69 -24.44 28.31
CA ARG A 2 -3.28 -23.33 27.55
C ARG A 2 -2.39 -23.14 26.32
N SER A 3 -2.99 -23.22 25.14
CA SER A 3 -2.32 -22.86 23.89
C SER A 3 -1.96 -21.39 23.97
N GLU A 4 -0.68 -21.09 24.16
CA GLU A 4 -0.13 -19.77 23.87
C GLU A 4 -0.22 -19.62 22.35
N SER A 5 -1.27 -18.96 21.88
CA SER A 5 -1.30 -18.40 20.54
C SER A 5 -0.14 -17.42 20.48
N ALA A 6 0.97 -17.83 19.87
CA ALA A 6 1.99 -16.92 19.43
C ALA A 6 1.28 -15.93 18.50
N SER A 7 0.92 -14.76 19.02
CA SER A 7 0.66 -13.60 18.18
C SER A 7 1.98 -13.34 17.49
N GLU A 8 2.13 -13.85 16.27
CA GLU A 8 3.11 -13.34 15.34
C GLU A 8 2.97 -11.82 15.41
N ASN A 9 4.06 -11.11 15.76
CA ASN A 9 4.07 -9.65 15.81
C ASN A 9 4.06 -9.16 14.36
N VAL A 10 2.92 -9.34 13.69
CA VAL A 10 2.70 -8.87 12.33
C VAL A 10 2.76 -7.35 12.41
N SER A 11 3.84 -6.80 11.89
CA SER A 11 4.10 -5.36 11.96
C SER A 11 3.46 -4.71 10.75
N TYR A 12 2.26 -4.18 10.90
CA TYR A 12 1.58 -3.53 9.79
C TYR A 12 2.15 -2.13 9.52
N VAL A 13 2.33 -1.81 8.24
CA VAL A 13 2.77 -0.48 7.78
C VAL A 13 1.65 0.12 6.94
N TYR A 14 1.23 1.33 7.30
CA TYR A 14 0.35 2.10 6.44
C TYR A 14 1.17 2.76 5.34
N ILE A 15 0.70 2.60 4.11
CA ILE A 15 1.35 3.15 2.93
C ILE A 15 0.40 4.12 2.26
N ARG A 16 0.96 5.24 1.79
CA ARG A 16 0.27 6.20 0.96
C ARG A 16 1.12 6.52 -0.26
N LEU A 17 0.51 6.40 -1.41
CA LEU A 17 1.14 6.59 -2.70
C LEU A 17 0.50 7.78 -3.40
N ARG A 18 1.34 8.63 -3.98
CA ARG A 18 0.92 9.62 -4.96
C ARG A 18 1.34 9.14 -6.34
N LEU A 19 0.39 9.11 -7.26
CA LEU A 19 0.64 8.73 -8.63
C LEU A 19 0.47 9.95 -9.53
N ASP A 20 1.47 10.25 -10.36
CA ASP A 20 1.42 11.36 -11.32
C ASP A 20 0.86 10.87 -12.67
N THR A 21 -0.34 10.32 -12.60
CA THR A 21 -1.08 9.89 -13.80
C THR A 21 -2.56 10.09 -13.60
N GLU A 22 -3.26 10.38 -14.71
CA GLU A 22 -4.71 10.46 -14.79
C GLU A 22 -5.33 9.14 -15.27
N GLU A 23 -4.50 8.20 -15.77
CA GLU A 23 -4.87 6.84 -16.13
C GLU A 23 -3.92 5.83 -15.50
N LEU A 24 -4.48 4.86 -14.77
CA LEU A 24 -3.74 3.69 -14.29
C LEU A 24 -3.94 2.54 -15.27
N ASP A 25 -2.84 1.95 -15.72
CA ASP A 25 -2.89 0.71 -16.47
C ASP A 25 -3.40 -0.45 -15.59
N ASP A 26 -4.00 -1.45 -16.22
CA ASP A 26 -4.62 -2.58 -15.52
C ASP A 26 -3.59 -3.43 -14.74
N LEU A 27 -2.32 -3.45 -15.18
CA LEU A 27 -1.26 -4.18 -14.50
C LEU A 27 -0.91 -3.50 -13.17
N THR A 28 -0.74 -2.18 -13.16
CA THR A 28 -0.51 -1.38 -11.95
C THR A 28 -1.69 -1.51 -10.99
N ARG A 29 -2.94 -1.40 -11.47
CA ARG A 29 -4.13 -1.58 -10.64
C ARG A 29 -4.19 -2.98 -10.00
N THR A 30 -3.85 -4.02 -10.78
CA THR A 30 -3.81 -5.40 -10.28
C THR A 30 -2.73 -5.60 -9.22
N ARG A 31 -1.54 -5.01 -9.41
CA ARG A 31 -0.44 -5.10 -8.45
C ARG A 31 -0.78 -4.40 -7.14
N LEU A 32 -1.32 -3.18 -7.22
CA LEU A 32 -1.76 -2.43 -6.04
C LEU A 32 -2.87 -3.17 -5.29
N GLY A 33 -3.87 -3.72 -6.01
CA GLY A 33 -4.92 -4.54 -5.39
C GLY A 33 -4.40 -5.80 -4.71
N LYS A 34 -3.43 -6.51 -5.32
CA LYS A 34 -2.78 -7.68 -4.70
C LYS A 34 -2.01 -7.32 -3.44
N ALA A 35 -1.45 -6.12 -3.39
CA ALA A 35 -0.74 -5.58 -2.23
C ALA A 35 -1.69 -5.06 -1.14
N GLY A 36 -3.02 -5.12 -1.32
CA GLY A 36 -3.97 -4.55 -0.37
C GLY A 36 -4.03 -3.02 -0.40
N VAL A 37 -3.65 -2.41 -1.52
CA VAL A 37 -3.61 -0.97 -1.73
C VAL A 37 -4.80 -0.54 -2.58
N GLU A 38 -5.66 0.28 -1.99
CA GLU A 38 -6.80 0.89 -2.64
C GLU A 38 -6.39 2.14 -3.41
N CYS A 39 -6.93 2.33 -4.61
CA CYS A 39 -6.67 3.51 -5.45
C CYS A 39 -7.93 4.39 -5.50
N LEU A 40 -7.78 5.68 -5.21
CA LEU A 40 -8.80 6.71 -5.36
C LEU A 40 -8.35 7.77 -6.37
N GLN A 41 -9.29 8.21 -7.21
CA GLN A 41 -9.10 9.34 -8.10
C GLN A 41 -10.03 10.47 -7.66
N ASP A 42 -9.47 11.60 -7.23
CA ASP A 42 -10.23 12.77 -6.77
C ASP A 42 -10.02 13.94 -7.73
N GLY A 43 -10.65 13.85 -8.91
CA GLY A 43 -10.66 14.93 -9.92
C GLY A 43 -9.30 15.30 -10.51
N GLY A 44 -8.29 14.43 -10.39
CA GLY A 44 -6.93 14.65 -10.89
C GLY A 44 -6.05 13.40 -10.72
N ALA A 45 -4.80 13.62 -10.32
CA ALA A 45 -3.82 12.56 -10.05
C ALA A 45 -4.32 11.48 -9.08
N TYR A 46 -4.06 10.21 -9.38
CA TYR A 46 -4.43 9.09 -8.51
C TYR A 46 -3.69 9.15 -7.17
N ARG A 47 -4.42 8.79 -6.12
CA ARG A 47 -3.88 8.55 -4.78
C ARG A 47 -4.17 7.11 -4.42
N ALA A 48 -3.20 6.41 -3.83
CA ALA A 48 -3.44 5.07 -3.36
C ALA A 48 -3.02 4.92 -1.89
N TYR A 49 -3.72 4.09 -1.14
CA TYR A 49 -3.46 3.87 0.28
C TYR A 49 -3.75 2.42 0.64
N GLY A 50 -3.00 1.88 1.58
CA GLY A 50 -3.16 0.49 1.99
C GLY A 50 -2.46 0.22 3.30
N ILE A 51 -2.80 -0.92 3.89
CA ILE A 51 -2.05 -1.47 5.01
C ILE A 51 -1.39 -2.74 4.47
N ILE A 52 -0.07 -2.76 4.53
CA ILE A 52 0.71 -3.93 4.15
C ILE A 52 1.32 -4.56 5.39
N ASP A 53 1.57 -5.85 5.30
CA ASP A 53 2.44 -6.54 6.26
C ASP A 53 3.88 -6.00 6.10
N GLY A 54 4.52 -5.63 7.20
CA GLY A 54 5.90 -5.14 7.23
C GLY A 54 6.90 -6.18 6.78
N ASP A 55 6.57 -7.47 6.88
CA ASP A 55 7.37 -8.55 6.28
C ASP A 55 7.22 -8.60 4.74
N SER A 56 6.24 -7.90 4.17
CA SER A 56 6.01 -7.75 2.72
C SER A 56 6.66 -6.49 2.13
N ILE A 57 7.76 -6.01 2.72
CA ILE A 57 8.47 -4.82 2.24
C ILE A 57 8.99 -4.92 0.80
N GLU A 58 9.22 -6.13 0.29
CA GLU A 58 9.59 -6.34 -1.12
C GLU A 58 8.50 -5.85 -2.10
N VAL A 59 7.24 -5.92 -1.67
CA VAL A 59 6.10 -5.39 -2.44
C VAL A 59 6.15 -3.87 -2.53
N LEU A 60 6.70 -3.18 -1.51
CA LEU A 60 6.90 -1.73 -1.56
C LEU A 60 7.92 -1.34 -2.63
N ASP A 61 9.02 -2.07 -2.76
CA ASP A 61 10.03 -1.78 -3.79
C ASP A 61 9.45 -1.98 -5.19
N GLU A 62 8.64 -3.02 -5.40
CA GLU A 62 7.94 -3.23 -6.68
C GLU A 62 6.93 -2.13 -7.01
N ILE A 63 6.25 -1.60 -5.99
CA ILE A 63 5.31 -0.48 -6.12
C ILE A 63 6.06 0.82 -6.39
N ALA A 64 7.13 1.10 -5.63
CA ALA A 64 7.94 2.29 -5.78
C ALA A 64 8.67 2.34 -7.14
N ALA A 65 8.99 1.18 -7.70
CA ALA A 65 9.56 1.05 -9.04
C ALA A 65 8.55 1.31 -10.17
N GLN A 66 7.25 1.46 -9.88
CA GLN A 66 6.27 1.79 -10.93
C GLN A 66 6.50 3.22 -11.44
N PRO A 67 6.53 3.43 -12.76
CA PRO A 67 6.87 4.72 -13.36
C PRO A 67 5.89 5.84 -13.01
N HIS A 68 4.67 5.49 -12.59
CA HIS A 68 3.63 6.43 -12.21
C HIS A 68 3.68 6.84 -10.75
N VAL A 69 4.42 6.12 -9.89
CA VAL A 69 4.52 6.41 -8.46
C VAL A 69 5.57 7.49 -8.24
N THR A 70 5.14 8.66 -7.78
CA THR A 70 6.02 9.81 -7.56
C THR A 70 6.34 10.04 -6.09
N THR A 71 5.52 9.51 -5.19
CA THR A 71 5.77 9.60 -3.75
C THR A 71 5.24 8.36 -3.06
N VAL A 72 6.06 7.80 -2.18
CA VAL A 72 5.70 6.73 -1.25
C VAL A 72 5.90 7.25 0.15
N GLU A 73 4.82 7.35 0.92
CA GLU A 73 4.84 7.73 2.33
C GLU A 73 4.51 6.48 3.15
N LEU A 74 5.44 6.11 4.04
CA LEU A 74 5.25 5.04 5.02
C LEU A 74 4.95 5.66 6.38
N GLY A 75 4.00 5.10 7.11
CA GLY A 75 3.67 5.63 8.43
C GLY A 75 2.69 4.78 9.20
N ALA A 76 2.18 5.40 10.27
CA ALA A 76 1.02 4.89 10.98
C ALA A 76 -0.26 5.27 10.20
N PRO A 77 -1.31 4.43 10.24
CA PRO A 77 -2.60 4.79 9.67
C PRO A 77 -3.12 6.07 10.34
N PRO A 78 -3.79 6.97 9.60
CA PRO A 78 -4.39 8.14 10.22
C PRO A 78 -5.40 7.72 11.29
N VAL A 79 -5.45 8.49 12.38
CA VAL A 79 -6.33 8.21 13.52
C VAL A 79 -7.79 8.15 13.05
N GLY A 80 -8.45 7.00 13.21
CA GLY A 80 -9.86 6.81 12.85
C GLY A 80 -10.14 5.96 11.60
N PHE A 81 -9.14 5.26 11.06
CA PHE A 81 -9.34 4.15 10.12
C PHE A 81 -9.98 2.93 10.80
#